data_AF-A0A559M722-F1
#
_entry.id   AF-A0A559M722-F1
#
_cell.length_a   1.000
_cell.length_b   1.000
_cell.length_c   1.000
_cell.angle_alpha   90.00
_cell.angle_beta   90.00
_cell.angle_gamma   90.00
#
_symmetry.space_group_name_H-M   'P 1'
#
loop_
_entity.id
_entity.type
_entity.pdbx_description
1 polymer ?
#
loop_
_entity_poly.entity_id
_entity_poly.type
_entity_poly.pdbx_seq_one_letter_code
_entity_poly.pdbx_strand_id
1 'polypeptide(L)'
;MQFSKLHLVLSLLPSTLAQYGGGSGSSTASVASAAASPSSSTPSNVKIIDVGEDGLTFSPNSTTAAIGDTIEFHFYPEKHSVAQ
;
A
#
# COMPACT_ATOMS: atom_id res chain seq x y z
N MET A 1 32.78 -2.91 24.87
CA MET A 1 31.35 -2.86 25.27
C MET A 1 30.56 -2.83 23.96
N GLN A 2 29.62 -3.69 23.60
CA GLN A 2 28.95 -4.79 24.27
C GLN A 2 28.19 -5.60 23.17
N PHE A 3 28.47 -6.91 23.12
CA PHE A 3 27.70 -8.07 22.65
C PHE A 3 26.79 -8.03 21.38
N SER A 4 27.18 -8.90 20.44
CA SER A 4 26.32 -9.63 19.49
C SER A 4 25.07 -10.25 20.14
N LYS A 5 23.91 -10.13 19.49
CA LYS A 5 22.73 -10.98 19.72
C LYS A 5 22.03 -11.35 18.42
N LEU A 6 22.38 -12.54 17.92
CA LEU A 6 21.46 -13.62 17.56
C LEU A 6 20.23 -13.25 16.70
N HIS A 7 20.40 -13.25 15.36
CA HIS A 7 19.28 -13.62 14.49
C HIS A 7 19.30 -15.14 14.31
N LEU A 8 18.43 -15.79 15.07
CA LEU A 8 18.09 -17.20 15.02
C LEU A 8 17.62 -17.55 13.60
N VAL A 9 18.35 -18.48 13.00
CA VAL A 9 17.94 -19.27 11.83
C VAL A 9 16.59 -19.92 12.12
N LEU A 10 15.55 -19.62 11.32
CA LEU A 10 14.39 -20.50 11.24
C LEU A 10 13.87 -20.60 9.81
N SER A 11 14.41 -21.63 9.15
CA SER A 11 13.73 -22.52 8.21
C SER A 11 12.62 -21.94 7.34
N LEU A 12 12.89 -21.90 6.04
CA LEU A 12 11.96 -22.54 5.13
C LEU A 12 12.73 -23.04 3.91
N LEU A 13 13.39 -24.20 4.07
CA LEU A 13 13.82 -24.99 2.92
C LEU A 13 12.54 -25.45 2.21
N PRO A 14 12.30 -25.09 0.93
CA PRO A 14 11.20 -25.67 0.19
C PRO A 14 11.51 -27.15 -0.02
N SER A 15 10.69 -28.01 0.58
CA SER A 15 10.67 -29.44 0.29
C SER A 15 10.47 -29.65 -1.20
N THR A 16 11.48 -30.19 -1.87
CA THR A 16 11.45 -30.49 -3.30
C THR A 16 10.55 -31.71 -3.54
N LEU A 17 9.43 -31.52 -4.24
CA LEU A 17 8.70 -32.64 -4.83
C LEU A 17 9.51 -33.13 -6.03
N ALA A 18 9.84 -34.42 -6.03
CA ALA A 18 10.44 -35.11 -7.16
C ALA A 18 9.53 -35.04 -8.40
N GLN A 19 9.94 -34.30 -9.42
CA GLN A 19 9.36 -34.42 -10.76
C GLN A 19 10.03 -35.60 -11.48
N TYR A 20 9.57 -36.82 -11.19
CA TYR A 20 9.81 -37.95 -12.09
C TYR A 20 8.90 -37.77 -13.31
N GLY A 21 9.45 -37.16 -14.35
CA GLY A 21 8.85 -37.04 -15.68
C GLY A 21 9.97 -37.10 -16.70
N GLY A 22 10.22 -38.30 -17.24
CA GLY A 22 11.23 -38.51 -18.26
C GLY A 22 10.93 -37.72 -19.53
N GLY A 23 11.93 -37.00 -20.02
CA GLY A 23 11.87 -36.28 -21.29
C GLY A 23 13.16 -35.53 -21.55
N SER A 24 14.10 -36.19 -22.24
CA SER A 24 15.35 -35.60 -22.71
C SER A 24 15.10 -34.33 -23.51
N GLY A 25 15.58 -33.21 -22.98
CA GLY A 25 15.61 -31.92 -23.63
C GLY A 25 16.31 -30.97 -22.69
N SER A 26 17.64 -30.89 -22.78
CA SER A 26 18.45 -29.97 -21.99
C SER A 26 18.13 -28.53 -22.40
N SER A 27 17.07 -27.99 -21.82
CA SER A 27 16.84 -26.56 -21.71
C SER A 27 16.96 -26.26 -20.22
N THR A 28 18.19 -25.94 -19.78
CA THR A 28 18.39 -25.34 -18.46
C THR A 28 17.61 -24.03 -18.47
N ALA A 29 16.42 -24.04 -17.89
CA ALA A 29 15.62 -22.83 -17.72
C ALA A 29 16.29 -22.02 -16.61
N SER A 30 17.07 -21.02 -17.01
CA SER A 30 17.60 -20.00 -16.13
C SER A 30 16.43 -19.27 -15.46
N VAL A 31 16.15 -19.56 -14.19
CA VAL A 31 15.19 -18.78 -13.41
C VAL A 31 15.86 -17.46 -13.03
N ALA A 32 15.54 -16.40 -13.77
CA ALA A 32 15.99 -15.05 -13.44
C ALA A 32 15.28 -14.56 -12.17
N SER A 33 16.06 -14.18 -11.15
CA SER A 33 15.52 -13.47 -9.99
C SER A 33 15.10 -12.06 -10.40
N ALA A 34 13.80 -11.77 -10.37
CA ALA A 34 13.29 -10.42 -10.58
C ALA A 34 13.60 -9.57 -9.33
N ALA A 35 14.46 -8.56 -9.49
CA ALA A 35 14.68 -7.56 -8.45
C ALA A 35 13.40 -6.72 -8.29
N ALA A 36 12.89 -6.60 -7.06
CA ALA A 36 11.76 -5.73 -6.77
C ALA A 36 12.21 -4.26 -6.87
N SER A 37 11.54 -3.50 -7.74
CA SER A 37 11.76 -2.06 -7.83
C SER A 37 11.19 -1.36 -6.60
N PRO A 38 11.92 -0.43 -5.96
CA PRO A 38 11.35 0.37 -4.89
C PRO A 38 10.26 1.28 -5.48
N SER A 39 9.03 1.14 -4.99
CA SER A 39 7.96 2.08 -5.31
C SER A 39 8.18 3.36 -4.51
N SER A 40 8.38 4.48 -5.21
CA SER A 40 8.35 5.80 -4.60
C SER A 40 6.90 6.15 -4.25
N SER A 41 6.54 6.17 -2.97
CA SER A 41 5.27 6.74 -2.53
C SER A 41 5.34 8.26 -2.64
N THR A 42 4.47 8.86 -3.45
CA THR A 42 4.23 10.30 -3.40
C THR A 42 3.61 10.68 -2.06
N PRO A 43 4.01 11.80 -1.44
CA PRO A 43 3.36 12.28 -0.23
C PRO A 43 1.88 12.54 -0.52
N SER A 44 0.99 11.89 0.23
CA SER A 44 -0.46 12.09 0.15
C SER A 44 -0.82 13.48 0.67
N ASN A 45 -1.54 14.29 -0.11
CA ASN A 45 -2.03 15.58 0.33
C ASN A 45 -3.37 15.42 1.06
N VAL A 46 -3.58 16.20 2.13
CA VAL A 46 -4.87 16.31 2.81
C VAL A 46 -5.59 17.55 2.30
N LYS A 47 -6.83 17.39 1.85
CA LYS A 47 -7.72 18.48 1.45
C LYS A 47 -8.86 18.58 2.44
N ILE A 48 -8.95 19.73 3.10
CA ILE A 48 -9.99 20.01 4.10
C ILE A 48 -11.22 20.58 3.39
N ILE A 49 -12.40 20.09 3.77
CA ILE A 49 -13.71 20.61 3.36
C ILE A 49 -14.49 20.91 4.64
N ASP A 50 -14.81 22.18 4.85
CA ASP A 50 -15.66 22.63 5.94
C ASP A 50 -17.13 22.32 5.62
N VAL A 51 -17.83 21.74 6.57
CA VAL A 51 -19.23 21.32 6.45
C VAL A 51 -20.05 22.07 7.48
N GLY A 52 -20.84 23.01 6.98
CA GLY A 52 -21.81 23.76 7.76
C GLY A 52 -21.29 24.97 8.53
N GLU A 53 -20.13 25.50 8.15
CA GLU A 53 -19.61 26.77 8.68
C GLU A 53 -20.57 27.94 8.36
N ASP A 54 -21.07 27.99 7.11
CA ASP A 54 -21.96 29.05 6.60
C ASP A 54 -23.40 28.54 6.30
N GLY A 55 -23.86 27.48 6.97
CA GLY A 55 -25.22 26.92 6.82
C GLY A 55 -25.27 25.47 6.35
N LEU A 56 -26.12 25.11 5.37
CA LEU A 56 -26.20 23.74 4.84
C LEU A 56 -25.30 23.57 3.60
N THR A 57 -24.03 23.93 3.74
CA THR A 57 -23.08 24.02 2.63
C THR A 57 -21.76 23.31 2.91
N PHE A 58 -21.09 22.92 1.83
CA PHE A 58 -19.69 22.50 1.82
C PHE A 58 -18.81 23.66 1.35
N SER A 59 -17.69 23.90 2.03
CA SER A 59 -16.72 24.95 1.72
C SER A 59 -15.31 24.34 1.65
N PRO A 60 -14.72 24.16 0.46
CA PRO A 60 -15.30 24.40 -0.86
C PRO A 60 -16.36 23.36 -1.25
N ASN A 61 -17.28 23.74 -2.14
CA ASN A 61 -18.32 22.83 -2.65
C ASN A 61 -17.84 21.91 -3.79
N SER A 62 -16.62 22.10 -4.25
CA SER A 62 -15.98 21.29 -5.30
C SER A 62 -14.48 21.26 -5.06
N THR A 63 -13.88 20.08 -5.18
CA THR A 63 -12.43 19.88 -5.05
C THR A 63 -11.96 18.77 -5.98
N THR A 64 -10.71 18.87 -6.42
CA THR A 64 -10.04 17.82 -7.20
C THR A 64 -8.87 17.29 -6.39
N ALA A 65 -8.83 15.97 -6.21
CA ALA A 65 -7.77 15.23 -5.52
C ALA A 65 -7.05 14.28 -6.48
N ALA A 66 -5.74 14.14 -6.31
CA ALA A 66 -4.96 13.12 -6.99
C ALA A 66 -5.20 11.74 -6.35
N ILE A 67 -4.86 10.68 -7.07
CA ILE A 67 -4.91 9.32 -6.52
C ILE A 67 -3.92 9.24 -5.35
N GLY A 68 -4.43 8.84 -4.18
CA GLY A 68 -3.65 8.77 -2.94
C GLY A 68 -3.80 9.98 -2.02
N ASP A 69 -4.49 11.05 -2.45
CA ASP A 69 -4.86 12.15 -1.55
C ASP A 69 -5.97 11.73 -0.57
N THR A 70 -6.06 12.44 0.55
CA THR A 70 -7.10 12.27 1.57
C THR A 70 -8.03 13.48 1.57
N ILE A 71 -9.34 13.25 1.60
CA ILE A 71 -10.35 14.29 1.84
C ILE A 71 -10.76 14.25 3.30
N GLU A 72 -10.55 15.35 4.01
CA GLU A 72 -10.92 15.52 5.41
C GLU A 72 -12.13 16.44 5.50
N PHE A 73 -13.22 15.95 6.10
CA PHE A 73 -14.43 16.74 6.32
C PHE A 73 -14.45 17.26 7.75
N HIS A 74 -14.48 18.59 7.88
CA HIS A 74 -14.57 19.26 9.16
C HIS A 74 -16.02 19.68 9.42
N PHE A 75 -16.68 18.97 10.34
CA PHE A 75 -18.09 19.22 10.65
C PHE A 75 -18.24 20.26 11.75
N TYR A 76 -18.92 21.36 11.41
CA TYR A 76 -19.40 22.34 12.39
C TYR A 76 -20.64 21.81 13.14
N PRO A 77 -21.05 22.43 14.26
CA PRO A 77 -22.25 22.01 15.00
C PRO A 77 -23.50 21.92 14.11
N GLU A 78 -24.51 21.18 14.58
CA GLU A 78 -25.71 20.72 13.84
C GLU A 78 -25.56 19.32 13.20
N LYS A 79 -26.61 18.84 12.52
CA LYS A 79 -26.66 17.47 11.96
C LYS A 79 -26.19 17.48 10.50
N HIS A 80 -24.89 17.31 10.30
CA HIS A 80 -24.26 17.18 9.00
C HIS A 80 -23.71 15.75 8.77
N SER A 81 -23.61 15.34 7.50
CA SER A 81 -23.04 14.04 7.10
C SER A 81 -22.56 14.08 5.65
N VAL A 82 -21.80 13.06 5.24
CA VAL A 82 -21.34 12.84 3.86
C VAL A 82 -21.83 11.47 3.37
N ALA A 83 -22.20 11.38 2.10
CA ALA A 83 -22.62 10.14 1.44
C ALA A 83 -21.88 9.95 0.09
N GLN A 84 -21.68 8.70 -0.34
CA GLN A 84 -20.96 8.29 -1.56
C GLN A 84 -21.82 7.35 -2.41
#